data_AF-A0A5C3K9F2-F1
#
_entry.id   AF-A0A5C3K9F2-F1
#
_cell.length_a   1.000
_cell.length_b   1.000
_cell.length_c   1.000
_cell.angle_alpha   90.00
_cell.angle_beta   90.00
_cell.angle_gamma   90.00
#
_symmetry.space_group_name_H-M   'P 1'
#
loop_
_entity.id
_entity.type
_entity.pdbx_description
1 polymer ?
#
loop_
_entity_poly.entity_id
_entity_poly.type
_entity_poly.pdbx_seq_one_letter_code
_entity_poly.pdbx_strand_id
1 'polypeptide(L)'
;DRAAGWLWLMLEPDQKIHVSGIKDNPCAMWKALEDIFIQRKPGAQFNTYDDLFSVRKRENGSLQALINRVDNLIQQIRNLRPKEFNLAALDSELASMALIRAHPDEFSTFTSSLLL
;
A
#
# COMPACT_ATOMS: atom_id res chain seq x y z
N ASP A 1 9.00 3.88 -26.38
CA ASP A 1 8.73 2.64 -27.15
C ASP A 1 9.06 1.35 -26.41
N ARG A 2 10.32 1.04 -26.05
CA ARG A 2 10.65 -0.24 -25.37
C ARG A 2 9.88 -0.46 -24.06
N ALA A 3 9.80 0.55 -23.19
CA ALA A 3 9.11 0.43 -21.90
C ALA A 3 7.60 0.15 -22.05
N ALA A 4 6.95 0.73 -23.06
CA ALA A 4 5.55 0.49 -23.37
C ALA A 4 5.32 -0.95 -23.86
N GLY A 5 6.23 -1.45 -24.71
CA GLY A 5 6.23 -2.85 -25.15
C GLY A 5 6.38 -3.83 -23.98
N TRP A 6 7.31 -3.56 -23.06
CA TRP A 6 7.50 -4.38 -21.86
C TRP A 6 6.27 -4.38 -20.94
N LEU A 7 5.69 -3.21 -20.67
CA LEU A 7 4.45 -3.11 -19.88
C LEU A 7 3.31 -3.89 -20.55
N TRP A 8 3.13 -3.74 -21.86
CA TRP A 8 2.09 -4.45 -22.60
C TRP A 8 2.24 -5.97 -22.56
N LEU A 9 3.48 -6.48 -22.59
CA LEU A 9 3.75 -7.92 -22.54
C LEU A 9 3.51 -8.53 -21.15
N MET A 10 3.69 -7.75 -20.08
CA MET A 10 3.49 -8.21 -18.70
C MET A 10 2.02 -8.24 -18.26
N LEU A 11 1.12 -7.61 -19.03
CA LEU A 11 -0.30 -7.58 -18.71
C LEU A 11 -1.02 -8.84 -19.18
N GLU A 12 -1.98 -9.29 -18.38
CA GLU A 12 -2.93 -10.31 -18.78
C GLU A 12 -3.89 -9.78 -19.86
N PRO A 13 -4.47 -10.65 -20.72
CA PRO A 13 -5.32 -10.22 -21.84
C PRO A 13 -6.51 -9.34 -21.45
N ASP A 14 -7.11 -9.60 -20.29
CA ASP A 14 -8.21 -8.84 -19.70
C ASP A 14 -7.76 -7.45 -19.19
N GLN A 15 -6.51 -7.31 -18.73
CA GLN A 15 -5.97 -6.04 -18.27
C GLN A 15 -5.57 -5.10 -19.41
N LYS A 16 -5.27 -5.65 -20.59
CA LYS A 16 -4.85 -4.87 -21.79
C LYS A 16 -5.91 -3.89 -22.28
N ILE A 17 -7.18 -4.15 -22.00
CA ILE A 17 -8.29 -3.25 -22.37
C ILE A 17 -8.10 -1.85 -21.79
N HIS A 18 -7.55 -1.77 -20.56
CA HIS A 18 -7.39 -0.52 -19.81
C HIS A 18 -6.30 0.40 -20.35
N VAL A 19 -5.38 -0.13 -21.16
CA VAL A 19 -4.23 0.63 -21.68
C VAL A 19 -4.13 0.65 -23.21
N SER A 20 -5.10 0.04 -23.89
CA SER A 20 -5.14 -0.09 -25.36
C SER A 20 -5.08 1.25 -26.11
N GLY A 21 -5.78 2.28 -25.61
CA GLY A 21 -5.80 3.63 -26.20
C GLY A 21 -4.57 4.51 -25.88
N ILE A 22 -3.66 4.03 -25.01
CA ILE A 22 -2.48 4.78 -24.55
C ILE A 22 -1.19 3.96 -24.68
N LYS A 23 -1.20 2.94 -25.54
CA LYS A 23 -0.15 1.92 -25.67
C LYS A 23 1.23 2.48 -26.03
N ASP A 24 1.31 3.66 -26.63
CA ASP A 24 2.58 4.27 -27.03
C ASP A 24 3.20 5.14 -25.92
N ASN A 25 2.48 5.39 -24.82
CA ASN A 25 2.93 6.20 -23.70
C ASN A 25 3.07 5.36 -22.42
N PRO A 26 4.29 4.86 -22.10
CA PRO A 26 4.50 4.00 -20.93
C PRO A 26 4.15 4.67 -19.60
N CYS A 27 4.33 5.99 -19.47
CA CYS A 27 3.97 6.72 -18.25
C CYS A 27 2.45 6.78 -18.07
N ALA A 28 1.70 6.98 -19.17
CA ALA A 28 0.25 6.96 -19.14
C ALA A 28 -0.27 5.55 -18.84
N MET A 29 0.32 4.52 -19.45
CA MET A 29 -0.02 3.12 -19.16
C MET A 29 0.17 2.79 -17.68
N TRP A 30 1.34 3.12 -17.12
CA TRP A 30 1.62 2.87 -15.70
C TRP A 30 0.63 3.61 -14.80
N LYS A 31 0.34 4.88 -15.08
CA LYS A 31 -0.61 5.66 -14.29
C LYS A 31 -2.03 5.08 -14.32
N ALA A 32 -2.51 4.65 -15.49
CA ALA A 32 -3.82 4.02 -15.60
C ALA A 32 -3.90 2.70 -14.81
N LEU A 33 -2.84 1.89 -14.85
CA LEU A 33 -2.75 0.66 -14.07
C LEU A 33 -2.66 0.97 -12.57
N GLU A 34 -1.86 1.95 -12.17
CA GLU A 34 -1.76 2.43 -10.80
C GLU A 34 -3.12 2.89 -10.27
N ASP A 35 -3.87 3.70 -11.03
CA ASP A 35 -5.19 4.19 -10.61
C ASP A 35 -6.22 3.05 -10.46
N ILE A 36 -6.11 1.98 -11.24
CA ILE A 36 -7.01 0.82 -11.19
C ILE A 36 -6.65 -0.13 -10.03
N PHE A 37 -5.35 -0.46 -9.91
CA PHE A 37 -4.88 -1.56 -9.07
C PHE A 37 -4.30 -1.08 -7.72
N ILE A 38 -3.77 0.14 -7.64
CA ILE A 38 -3.26 0.72 -6.40
C ILE A 38 -4.36 1.59 -5.81
N GLN A 39 -5.33 0.95 -5.15
CA GLN A 39 -6.32 1.67 -4.36
C GLN A 39 -5.68 2.22 -3.09
N ARG A 40 -5.26 3.49 -3.13
CA ARG A 40 -4.75 4.26 -1.98
C ARG A 40 -5.89 4.60 -1.01
N LYS A 41 -6.60 3.58 -0.53
CA LYS A 41 -7.70 3.72 0.44
C LYS A 41 -7.12 3.87 1.86
N PRO A 42 -7.75 4.68 2.73
CA PRO A 42 -7.32 4.83 4.12
C PRO A 42 -7.19 3.50 4.88
N GLY A 43 -8.07 2.52 4.62
CA GLY A 43 -8.00 1.18 5.23
C GLY A 43 -6.74 0.41 4.87
N ALA A 44 -6.29 0.46 3.61
CA ALA A 44 -5.06 -0.21 3.17
C ALA A 44 -3.81 0.40 3.83
N GLN A 45 -3.77 1.73 3.98
CA GLN A 45 -2.72 2.40 4.73
C GLN A 45 -2.72 1.99 6.21
N PHE A 46 -3.90 2.00 6.86
CA PHE A 46 -4.05 1.59 8.25
C PHE A 46 -3.57 0.15 8.47
N ASN A 47 -3.99 -0.79 7.63
CA ASN A 47 -3.57 -2.20 7.67
C ASN A 47 -2.05 -2.34 7.58
N THR A 48 -1.41 -1.60 6.68
CA THR A 48 0.04 -1.68 6.49
C THR A 48 0.81 -1.13 7.69
N TYR A 49 0.31 -0.06 8.32
CA TYR A 49 0.89 0.41 9.57
C TYR A 49 0.62 -0.55 10.74
N ASP A 50 -0.55 -1.16 10.82
CA ASP A 50 -0.84 -2.16 11.85
C ASP A 50 0.10 -3.36 11.73
N ASP A 51 0.30 -3.87 10.52
CA ASP A 51 1.28 -4.90 10.21
C ASP A 51 2.69 -4.50 10.66
N LEU A 52 3.10 -3.26 10.38
CA LEU A 52 4.40 -2.72 10.78
C LEU A 52 4.60 -2.77 12.30
N PHE A 53 3.62 -2.30 13.08
CA PHE A 53 3.71 -2.30 14.55
C PHE A 53 3.55 -3.69 15.16
N SER A 54 2.88 -4.60 14.45
CA SER A 54 2.70 -5.99 14.81
C SER A 54 3.91 -6.87 14.45
N VAL A 55 4.89 -6.36 13.70
CA VAL A 55 6.12 -7.09 13.39
C VAL A 55 6.82 -7.52 14.67
N ARG A 56 7.11 -8.83 14.75
CA ARG A 56 7.93 -9.45 15.79
C ARG A 56 8.99 -10.35 15.17
N LYS A 57 10.12 -10.52 15.88
CA LYS A 57 11.12 -11.53 15.54
C LYS A 57 10.47 -12.91 15.71
N ARG A 58 10.54 -13.75 14.68
CA ARG A 58 10.09 -15.15 14.75
C ARG A 58 11.13 -15.97 15.53
N GLU A 59 10.70 -17.00 16.27
CA GLU A 59 11.59 -17.84 17.10
C GLU A 59 12.78 -18.40 16.31
N ASN A 60 12.52 -18.92 15.10
CA ASN A 60 13.54 -19.47 14.19
C ASN A 60 13.98 -18.48 13.10
N GLY A 61 13.63 -17.20 13.22
CA GLY A 61 13.93 -16.18 12.22
C GLY A 61 15.26 -15.47 12.45
N SER A 62 16.00 -15.19 11.37
CA SER A 62 17.19 -14.34 11.42
C SER A 62 16.81 -12.86 11.62
N LEU A 63 17.75 -12.07 12.15
CA LEU A 63 17.58 -10.61 12.24
C LEU A 63 17.47 -9.98 10.84
N GLN A 64 18.19 -10.50 9.85
CA GLN A 64 18.08 -10.02 8.48
C GLN A 64 16.66 -10.21 7.93
N ALA A 65 16.02 -11.35 8.19
CA ALA A 65 14.64 -11.60 7.77
C ALA A 65 13.62 -10.70 8.50
N LEU A 66 13.95 -10.23 9.70
CA LEU A 66 13.16 -9.21 10.40
C LEU A 66 13.32 -7.84 9.72
N ILE A 67 14.55 -7.41 9.47
CA ILE A 67 14.86 -6.12 8.82
C ILE A 67 14.18 -6.03 7.45
N ASN A 68 14.34 -7.07 6.62
CA ASN A 68 13.74 -7.10 5.28
C ASN A 68 12.20 -6.97 5.32
N ARG A 69 11.54 -7.52 6.34
CA ARG A 69 10.07 -7.38 6.50
C ARG A 69 9.68 -5.95 6.87
N VAL A 70 10.44 -5.32 7.76
CA VAL A 70 10.23 -3.90 8.11
C VAL A 70 10.44 -3.02 6.88
N ASP A 71 11.53 -3.23 6.13
CA ASP A 71 11.82 -2.45 4.92
C ASP A 71 10.72 -2.59 3.87
N ASN A 72 10.21 -3.80 3.64
CA ASN A 72 9.10 -4.04 2.72
C ASN A 72 7.83 -3.29 3.14
N LEU A 73 7.47 -3.32 4.43
CA LEU A 73 6.29 -2.60 4.94
C LEU A 73 6.46 -1.08 4.83
N ILE A 74 7.66 -0.56 5.11
CA ILE A 74 7.96 0.87 4.92
C ILE A 74 7.83 1.27 3.44
N GLN A 75 8.28 0.43 2.51
CA GLN A 75 8.10 0.69 1.07
C GLN A 75 6.63 0.65 0.67
N GLN A 76 5.84 -0.27 1.21
CA GLN A 76 4.39 -0.30 0.97
C GLN A 76 3.70 0.96 1.49
N ILE A 77 4.02 1.40 2.72
CA ILE A 77 3.50 2.68 3.26
C ILE A 77 3.84 3.84 2.32
N ARG A 78 5.09 3.90 1.83
CA ARG A 78 5.51 4.94 0.87
C ARG A 78 4.73 4.90 -0.44
N ASN A 79 4.45 3.72 -0.97
CA ASN A 79 3.69 3.55 -2.21
C ASN A 79 2.21 3.96 -2.05
N LEU A 80 1.63 3.76 -0.86
CA LEU A 80 0.25 4.11 -0.57
C LEU A 80 0.04 5.60 -0.25
N ARG A 81 1.09 6.35 0.08
CA ARG A 81 0.99 7.78 0.42
C ARG A 81 0.42 8.60 -0.75
N PRO A 82 -0.46 9.57 -0.48
CA PRO A 82 -0.84 10.59 -1.46
C PRO A 82 0.38 11.37 -1.99
N LYS A 83 0.26 11.94 -3.19
CA LYS A 83 1.34 12.73 -3.80
C LYS A 83 1.74 13.97 -2.98
N GLU A 84 0.80 14.51 -2.22
CA GLU A 84 1.00 15.70 -1.37
C GLU A 84 1.29 15.35 0.09
N PHE A 85 1.66 14.09 0.37
CA PHE A 85 1.94 13.64 1.72
C PHE A 85 3.12 14.39 2.34
N ASN A 86 2.89 14.99 3.50
CA ASN A 86 3.88 15.77 4.25
C ASN A 86 3.95 15.28 5.70
N LEU A 87 4.81 15.91 6.51
CA LEU A 87 4.98 15.54 7.91
C LEU A 87 3.70 15.75 8.75
N ALA A 88 2.93 16.81 8.49
CA ALA A 88 1.66 17.03 9.20
C ALA A 88 0.63 15.94 8.90
N ALA A 89 0.59 15.44 7.66
CA ALA A 89 -0.24 14.30 7.29
C ALA A 89 0.20 13.02 8.03
N LEU A 90 1.51 12.81 8.19
CA LEU A 90 2.05 11.70 9.00
C LEU A 90 1.63 11.81 10.46
N ASP A 91 1.76 12.99 11.07
CA ASP A 91 1.37 13.21 12.47
C ASP A 91 -0.14 12.93 12.66
N SER A 92 -0.97 13.37 11.71
CA SER A 92 -2.41 13.10 11.72
C SER A 92 -2.74 11.60 11.55
N GLU A 93 -2.02 10.89 10.67
CA GLU A 93 -2.17 9.44 10.50
C GLU A 93 -1.79 8.71 11.80
N LEU A 94 -0.65 9.05 12.41
CA LEU A 94 -0.19 8.45 13.67
C LEU A 94 -1.17 8.71 14.82
N ALA A 95 -1.70 9.93 14.95
CA ALA A 95 -2.72 10.25 15.94
C ALA A 95 -3.99 9.41 15.74
N SER A 96 -4.46 9.29 14.50
CA SER A 96 -5.64 8.47 14.16
C SER A 96 -5.40 7.00 14.49
N MET A 97 -4.21 6.48 14.18
CA MET A 97 -3.84 5.11 14.53
C MET A 97 -3.81 4.88 16.04
N ALA A 98 -3.20 5.80 16.79
CA ALA A 98 -3.13 5.70 18.24
C ALA A 98 -4.54 5.67 18.84
N LEU A 99 -5.46 6.51 18.34
CA LEU A 99 -6.85 6.53 18.77
C LEU A 99 -7.56 5.20 18.46
N ILE A 100 -7.44 4.68 17.24
CA ILE A 100 -8.05 3.41 16.85
C ILE A 100 -7.54 2.25 17.72
N ARG A 101 -6.23 2.22 18.03
CA ARG A 101 -5.62 1.18 18.88
C ARG A 101 -5.93 1.33 20.37
N ALA A 102 -6.28 2.53 20.83
CA ALA A 102 -6.56 2.80 22.24
C ALA A 102 -7.98 2.42 22.67
N HIS A 103 -8.87 2.11 21.72
CA HIS A 103 -10.25 1.79 22.04
C HIS A 103 -10.38 0.41 22.73
N PRO A 104 -11.22 0.30 23.78
CA PRO A 104 -11.54 -0.98 24.40
C PRO A 104 -12.25 -1.95 23.42
N ASP A 105 -12.26 -3.24 23.77
CA ASP A 105 -12.84 -4.32 22.95
C ASP A 105 -14.31 -4.10 22.57
N GLU A 106 -15.04 -3.23 23.28
CA GLU A 106 -16.41 -2.82 22.96
C GLU A 106 -16.54 -2.11 21.59
N PHE A 107 -15.44 -1.59 21.05
CA PHE A 107 -15.37 -1.01 19.69
C PHE A 107 -14.71 -1.94 18.68
N SER A 108 -14.50 -3.22 19.01
CA SER A 108 -13.86 -4.21 18.12
C SER A 108 -14.56 -4.36 16.77
N THR A 109 -15.88 -4.16 16.70
CA THR A 109 -16.64 -4.19 15.44
C THR A 109 -16.29 -3.01 14.54
N PHE A 110 -16.12 -1.82 15.12
CA PHE A 110 -15.70 -0.62 14.38
C PHE A 110 -14.26 -0.76 13.88
N THR A 111 -13.33 -1.20 14.74
CA THR A 111 -11.94 -1.44 14.33
C THR A 111 -11.84 -2.52 13.26
N SER A 112 -12.63 -3.60 13.36
CA SER A 112 -12.70 -4.65 12.33
C SER A 112 -13.24 -4.12 11.00
N SER A 113 -14.20 -3.20 11.00
CA SER A 113 -14.74 -2.59 9.78
C SER A 113 -13.74 -1.70 9.04
N LEU A 114 -12.76 -1.14 9.76
CA LEU A 114 -11.68 -0.33 9.18
C LEU A 114 -10.58 -1.20 8.54
N LEU A 115 -10.52 -2.48 8.91
CA LEU A 115 -9.54 -3.45 8.41
C LEU A 115 -10.01 -4.18 7.12
N LEU A 116 -11.31 -4.06 6.75
CA LEU A 116 -11.95 -4.66 5.56
C LEU A 116 -11.75 -3.81 4.29
#